data_AF-A0A838WJR9-F1
#
_entry.id   AF-A0A838WJR9-F1
#
_cell.length_a   1.000
_cell.length_b   1.000
_cell.length_c   1.000
_cell.angle_alpha   90.00
_cell.angle_beta   90.00
_cell.angle_gamma   90.00
#
_symmetry.space_group_name_H-M   'P 1'
#
loop_
_entity.id
_entity.type
_entity.pdbx_description
1 polymer ?
#
loop_
_entity_poly.entity_id
_entity_poly.type
_entity_poly.pdbx_seq_one_letter_code
_entity_poly.pdbx_strand_id
1 'polypeptide(L)'
;MKHLLRNLTIGFAAAAVSLTIGCTDAPTAVIPDAEPVAAAFSTEASSPDLSVLSKTTQRMSITIAWAKKWIGPEGGRLDFRGYAIEVPAGAVDGVTQFSIRLPVDPHGSARVVAEFGPHGATFAVPVAIEFPFAGTSIEGSEKPTVVWWNDAWIDMGGSPTPDGARLRTTTDHFSTYGTTDERSVTSTSGG
;
A
#
# COMPACT_ATOMS: atom_id res chain seq x y z
N MET A 1 -40.11 -26.06 -1.22
CA MET A 1 -39.09 -27.12 -1.33
C MET A 1 -38.21 -27.04 -0.10
N LYS A 2 -38.19 -28.12 0.69
CA LYS A 2 -37.45 -28.25 1.95
C LYS A 2 -35.99 -28.56 1.63
N HIS A 3 -35.06 -27.67 1.96
CA HIS A 3 -33.64 -28.02 2.00
C HIS A 3 -33.25 -28.40 3.42
N LEU A 4 -32.61 -29.56 3.48
CA LEU A 4 -32.34 -30.43 4.61
C LEU A 4 -30.81 -30.58 4.66
N LEU A 5 -30.26 -30.73 5.87
CA LEU A 5 -28.88 -31.18 6.19
C LEU A 5 -27.79 -30.10 6.06
N ARG A 6 -26.76 -30.01 6.93
CA ARG A 6 -26.23 -30.96 7.90
C ARG A 6 -25.33 -30.22 8.90
N ASN A 7 -25.55 -30.42 10.21
CA ASN A 7 -24.61 -30.05 11.26
C ASN A 7 -23.36 -30.93 11.17
N LEU A 8 -22.17 -30.32 11.15
CA LEU A 8 -20.89 -31.00 11.30
C LEU A 8 -20.19 -30.45 12.55
N THR A 9 -20.25 -31.23 13.63
CA THR A 9 -19.56 -30.97 14.89
C THR A 9 -18.15 -31.56 14.80
N ILE A 10 -17.11 -30.74 14.84
CA ILE A 10 -15.72 -31.20 14.93
C ILE A 10 -15.22 -30.89 16.34
N GLY A 11 -14.98 -31.94 17.12
CA GLY A 11 -14.34 -31.86 18.43
C GLY A 11 -12.83 -31.73 18.29
N PHE A 12 -12.23 -30.75 18.97
CA PHE A 12 -10.79 -30.63 19.11
C PHE A 12 -10.36 -31.18 20.47
N ALA A 13 -9.48 -32.18 20.44
CA ALA A 13 -8.81 -32.74 21.61
C ALA A 13 -7.66 -31.82 22.05
N ALA A 14 -7.64 -31.49 23.35
CA ALA A 14 -6.57 -30.73 23.97
C ALA A 14 -5.38 -31.65 24.30
N ALA A 15 -4.21 -31.35 23.72
CA ALA A 15 -2.94 -31.97 24.12
C ALA A 15 -2.13 -30.94 24.92
N ALA A 16 -1.93 -31.23 26.22
CA ALA A 16 -1.04 -30.48 27.10
C ALA A 16 0.41 -30.92 26.84
N VAL A 17 1.29 -29.98 26.51
CA VAL A 17 2.73 -30.20 26.39
C VAL A 17 3.46 -29.35 27.43
N SER A 18 4.21 -30.04 28.29
CA SER A 18 4.94 -29.50 29.43
C SER A 18 6.18 -28.70 29.02
N LEU A 19 6.37 -27.56 29.69
CA LEU A 19 7.59 -26.76 29.66
C LEU A 19 8.75 -27.48 30.37
N THR A 20 9.94 -27.45 29.76
CA THR A 20 11.21 -27.61 30.48
C THR A 20 11.95 -26.29 30.42
N ILE A 21 12.25 -25.74 31.60
CA ILE A 21 12.98 -24.50 31.80
C ILE A 21 14.46 -24.87 31.91
N GLY A 22 15.25 -24.47 30.92
CA GLY A 22 16.71 -24.56 30.95
C GLY A 22 17.31 -23.16 31.08
N CYS A 23 17.68 -22.76 32.29
CA CYS A 23 18.50 -21.56 32.51
C CYS A 23 19.95 -21.89 32.15
N THR A 24 20.46 -21.32 31.06
CA THR A 24 21.91 -21.29 30.80
C THR A 24 22.40 -19.87 31.06
N ASP A 25 23.16 -19.71 32.14
CA ASP A 25 23.93 -18.50 32.44
C ASP A 25 24.98 -18.31 31.35
N ALA A 26 24.84 -17.23 30.57
CA ALA A 26 25.85 -16.81 29.60
C ALA A 26 26.74 -15.72 30.24
N PRO A 27 28.08 -15.80 30.06
CA PRO A 27 29.00 -14.82 30.61
C PRO A 27 28.83 -13.45 29.94
N THR A 28 28.67 -12.41 30.76
CA THR A 28 28.60 -11.01 30.34
C THR A 28 29.95 -10.58 29.75
N ALA A 29 30.01 -10.40 28.43
CA ALA A 29 31.15 -9.74 27.78
C ALA A 29 31.10 -8.24 28.08
N VAL A 30 32.18 -7.72 28.65
CA VAL A 30 32.39 -6.28 28.87
C VAL A 30 32.68 -5.63 27.52
N ILE A 31 31.72 -4.84 27.01
CA ILE A 31 31.88 -4.08 25.77
C ILE A 31 32.63 -2.78 26.13
N PRO A 32 33.73 -2.44 25.43
CA PRO A 32 34.41 -1.17 25.61
C PRO A 32 33.50 -0.01 25.21
N ASP A 33 33.48 1.01 26.06
CA ASP A 33 32.70 2.24 25.95
C ASP A 33 33.15 3.02 24.70
N ALA A 34 32.44 2.82 23.59
CA ALA A 34 32.67 3.54 22.35
C ALA A 34 31.89 4.86 22.41
N GLU A 35 32.61 5.99 22.35
CA GLU A 35 32.02 7.32 22.27
C GLU A 35 30.94 7.36 21.17
N PRO A 36 29.73 7.87 21.48
CA PRO A 36 28.68 8.00 20.49
C PRO A 36 29.08 9.10 19.49
N VAL A 37 29.67 8.69 18.37
CA VAL A 37 29.71 9.49 17.15
C VAL A 37 28.27 9.76 16.74
N ALA A 38 27.77 10.94 17.12
CA ALA A 38 26.49 11.46 16.69
C ALA A 38 26.52 11.64 15.16
N ALA A 39 26.19 10.57 14.43
CA ALA A 39 25.97 10.63 13.01
C ALA A 39 24.75 11.53 12.77
N ALA A 40 25.02 12.77 12.38
CA ALA A 40 24.01 13.72 11.94
C ALA A 40 23.44 13.26 10.60
N PHE A 41 22.49 12.32 10.65
CA PHE A 41 21.64 11.98 9.50
C PHE A 41 20.54 13.04 9.39
N SER A 42 20.90 14.22 8.87
CA SER A 42 19.92 15.18 8.36
C SER A 42 19.55 14.79 6.93
N THR A 43 18.81 13.70 6.78
CA THR A 43 18.13 13.38 5.53
C THR A 43 16.77 14.09 5.58
N GLU A 44 16.71 15.33 5.11
CA GLU A 44 15.42 15.98 4.85
C GLU A 44 14.74 15.19 3.72
N ALA A 45 13.82 14.30 4.10
CA ALA A 45 12.98 13.62 3.14
C ALA A 45 12.23 14.69 2.33
N SER A 46 12.54 14.79 1.03
CA SER A 46 11.89 15.76 0.16
C SER A 46 10.39 15.46 0.11
N SER A 47 9.58 16.46 0.42
CA SER A 47 8.13 16.34 0.30
C SER A 47 7.76 16.12 -1.18
N PRO A 48 6.84 15.18 -1.49
CA PRO A 48 6.43 14.93 -2.87
C PRO A 48 5.81 16.16 -3.52
N ASP A 49 6.23 16.49 -4.75
CA ASP A 49 5.58 17.53 -5.54
C ASP A 49 4.21 17.03 -6.03
N LEU A 50 3.14 17.41 -5.34
CA LEU A 50 1.78 16.99 -5.68
C LEU A 50 1.19 17.75 -6.88
N SER A 51 1.91 18.73 -7.44
CA SER A 51 1.37 19.59 -8.50
C SER A 51 1.04 18.81 -9.77
N VAL A 52 1.86 17.81 -10.10
CA VAL A 52 1.76 16.93 -11.27
C VAL A 52 0.64 15.90 -11.18
N LEU A 53 0.11 15.64 -9.97
CA LEU A 53 -0.92 14.63 -9.77
C LEU A 53 -2.30 15.13 -10.20
N SER A 54 -3.13 14.20 -10.68
CA SER A 54 -4.51 14.47 -11.03
C SER A 54 -5.32 14.93 -9.82
N LYS A 55 -6.39 15.68 -10.09
CA LYS A 55 -7.31 16.19 -9.07
C LYS A 55 -8.64 15.46 -9.15
N THR A 56 -9.27 15.24 -8.01
CA THR A 56 -10.69 14.87 -8.01
C THR A 56 -11.54 16.09 -8.35
N THR A 57 -12.56 15.91 -9.20
CA THR A 57 -13.53 16.97 -9.50
C THR A 57 -14.54 17.14 -8.37
N GLN A 58 -14.73 16.10 -7.55
CA GLN A 58 -15.64 16.10 -6.43
C GLN A 58 -14.89 16.43 -5.13
N ARG A 59 -15.34 17.46 -4.40
CA ARG A 59 -14.83 17.73 -3.05
C ARG A 59 -15.23 16.60 -2.11
N MET A 60 -14.26 15.77 -1.73
CA MET A 60 -14.45 14.77 -0.70
C MET A 60 -14.21 15.40 0.68
N SER A 61 -15.20 15.36 1.56
CA SER A 61 -14.96 15.60 2.99
C SER A 61 -14.40 14.30 3.59
N ILE A 62 -13.09 14.30 3.86
CA ILE A 62 -12.39 13.13 4.40
C ILE A 62 -12.32 13.27 5.94
N THR A 63 -13.28 12.67 6.64
CA THR A 63 -13.24 12.57 8.12
C THR A 63 -12.41 11.37 8.60
N ILE A 64 -12.37 10.31 7.79
CA ILE A 64 -11.53 9.12 7.99
C ILE A 64 -10.70 8.95 6.73
N ALA A 65 -9.38 9.02 6.89
CA ALA A 65 -8.41 9.04 5.80
C ALA A 65 -7.61 7.75 5.70
N TRP A 66 -8.07 6.65 6.29
CA TRP A 66 -7.39 5.37 6.17
C TRP A 66 -8.33 4.17 6.31
N ALA A 67 -7.89 3.03 5.76
CA ALA A 67 -8.49 1.71 5.97
C ALA A 67 -7.40 0.66 6.16
N LYS A 68 -7.73 -0.42 6.87
CA LYS A 68 -6.82 -1.55 7.16
C LYS A 68 -7.55 -2.88 7.02
N LYS A 69 -6.83 -3.92 6.58
CA LYS A 69 -7.35 -5.30 6.53
C LYS A 69 -6.21 -6.32 6.65
N TRP A 70 -6.46 -7.41 7.39
CA TRP A 70 -5.57 -8.57 7.43
C TRP A 70 -5.89 -9.50 6.25
N ILE A 71 -4.88 -9.84 5.46
CA ILE A 71 -4.98 -10.72 4.29
C ILE A 71 -3.87 -11.78 4.38
N GLY A 72 -4.21 -13.05 4.24
CA GLY A 72 -3.26 -14.16 4.28
C GLY A 72 -2.78 -14.62 2.90
N PRO A 73 -2.06 -15.76 2.85
CA PRO A 73 -1.53 -16.34 1.61
C PRO A 73 -2.60 -16.72 0.58
N GLU A 74 -3.85 -16.90 1.00
CA GLU A 74 -5.01 -17.12 0.12
C GLU A 74 -5.34 -15.91 -0.76
N GLY A 75 -4.76 -14.75 -0.48
CA GLY A 75 -5.04 -13.50 -1.17
C GLY A 75 -6.30 -12.80 -0.66
N GLY A 76 -6.62 -11.66 -1.24
CA GLY A 76 -7.76 -10.88 -0.81
C GLY A 76 -7.78 -9.48 -1.39
N ARG A 77 -8.77 -8.70 -0.95
CA ARG A 77 -9.01 -7.35 -1.46
C ARG A 77 -9.34 -6.36 -0.35
N LEU A 78 -8.77 -5.17 -0.43
CA LEU A 78 -9.05 -4.01 0.43
C LEU A 78 -9.49 -2.85 -0.46
N ASP A 79 -10.75 -2.45 -0.38
CA ASP A 79 -11.29 -1.27 -1.07
C ASP A 79 -11.51 -0.12 -0.07
N PHE A 80 -11.17 1.11 -0.47
CA PHE A 80 -11.40 2.31 0.32
C PHE A 80 -11.56 3.54 -0.56
N ARG A 81 -12.75 4.15 -0.57
CA ARG A 81 -13.03 5.42 -1.28
C ARG A 81 -12.58 5.45 -2.75
N GLY A 82 -12.78 4.34 -3.48
CA GLY A 82 -12.41 4.19 -4.89
C GLY A 82 -10.96 3.78 -5.14
N TYR A 83 -10.14 3.73 -4.09
CA TYR A 83 -8.83 3.08 -4.10
C TYR A 83 -8.99 1.60 -3.77
N ALA A 84 -8.11 0.75 -4.29
CA ALA A 84 -8.07 -0.65 -3.87
C ALA A 84 -6.68 -1.27 -3.92
N ILE A 85 -6.50 -2.30 -3.09
CA ILE A 85 -5.43 -3.27 -3.14
C ILE A 85 -6.06 -4.63 -3.42
N GLU A 86 -5.57 -5.32 -4.44
CA GLU A 86 -5.88 -6.72 -4.73
C GLU A 86 -4.61 -7.55 -4.60
N VAL A 87 -4.59 -8.39 -3.57
CA VAL A 87 -3.48 -9.27 -3.22
C VAL A 87 -3.78 -10.65 -3.81
N PRO A 88 -3.03 -11.11 -4.82
CA PRO A 88 -3.23 -12.45 -5.35
C PRO A 88 -2.76 -13.51 -4.34
N ALA A 89 -3.25 -14.74 -4.51
CA ALA A 89 -2.77 -15.88 -3.73
C ALA A 89 -1.26 -16.06 -3.91
N GLY A 90 -0.55 -16.34 -2.82
CA GLY A 90 0.90 -16.52 -2.81
C GLY A 90 1.71 -15.23 -2.84
N ALA A 91 1.10 -14.04 -2.85
CA ALA A 91 1.84 -12.77 -2.78
C ALA A 91 2.57 -12.58 -1.44
N VAL A 92 2.01 -13.14 -0.36
CA VAL A 92 2.56 -13.13 1.00
C VAL A 92 2.61 -14.56 1.55
N ASP A 93 3.55 -14.83 2.44
CA ASP A 93 3.77 -16.13 3.09
C ASP A 93 2.98 -16.29 4.41
N GLY A 94 2.50 -15.18 4.98
CA GLY A 94 1.70 -15.15 6.19
C GLY A 94 0.66 -14.03 6.22
N VAL A 95 -0.19 -14.07 7.25
CA VAL A 95 -1.23 -13.05 7.48
C VAL A 95 -0.59 -11.68 7.68
N THR A 96 -0.85 -10.78 6.74
CA THR A 96 -0.22 -9.45 6.66
C THR A 96 -1.28 -8.35 6.76
N GLN A 97 -1.00 -7.27 7.50
CA GLN A 97 -1.89 -6.11 7.57
C GLN A 97 -1.62 -5.17 6.40
N PHE A 98 -2.61 -5.04 5.52
CA PHE A 98 -2.61 -4.09 4.42
C PHE A 98 -3.30 -2.80 4.84
N SER A 99 -2.85 -1.66 4.31
CA SER A 99 -3.45 -0.36 4.58
C SER A 99 -3.49 0.54 3.35
N ILE A 100 -4.53 1.39 3.29
CA ILE A 100 -4.63 2.52 2.37
C ILE A 100 -4.75 3.77 3.23
N ARG A 101 -3.91 4.77 3.01
CA ARG A 101 -3.96 6.07 3.69
C ARG A 101 -4.02 7.19 2.67
N LEU A 102 -4.96 8.11 2.87
CA LEU A 102 -5.18 9.29 2.04
C LEU A 102 -4.62 10.53 2.78
N PRO A 103 -4.16 11.56 2.04
CA PRO A 103 -3.80 12.83 2.65
C PRO A 103 -5.02 13.49 3.30
N VAL A 104 -4.78 14.14 4.44
CA VAL A 104 -5.81 14.87 5.21
C VAL A 104 -5.72 16.38 5.03
N ASP A 105 -4.61 16.88 4.49
CA ASP A 105 -4.44 18.31 4.27
C ASP A 105 -5.29 18.79 3.07
N PRO A 106 -5.69 20.06 3.04
CA PRO A 106 -6.54 20.59 1.96
C PRO A 106 -5.93 20.47 0.57
N HIS A 107 -4.60 20.48 0.44
CA HIS A 107 -3.93 20.43 -0.87
C HIS A 107 -3.83 18.98 -1.38
N GLY A 108 -3.47 18.05 -0.51
CA GLY A 108 -3.37 16.62 -0.81
C GLY A 108 -4.73 15.96 -0.99
N SER A 109 -5.74 16.30 -0.18
CA SER A 109 -7.08 15.70 -0.24
C SER A 109 -7.83 15.98 -1.55
N ALA A 110 -7.41 17.00 -2.31
CA ALA A 110 -7.92 17.28 -3.65
C ALA A 110 -7.22 16.47 -4.75
N ARG A 111 -6.12 15.76 -4.44
CA ARG A 111 -5.32 14.95 -5.37
C ARG A 111 -5.72 13.49 -5.32
N VAL A 112 -5.52 12.80 -6.42
CA VAL A 112 -5.62 11.34 -6.48
C VAL A 112 -4.27 10.76 -6.08
N VAL A 113 -4.10 10.57 -4.77
CA VAL A 113 -2.87 10.08 -4.14
C VAL A 113 -3.20 9.25 -2.91
N ALA A 114 -2.45 8.18 -2.70
CA ALA A 114 -2.58 7.31 -1.54
C ALA A 114 -1.22 6.69 -1.17
N GLU A 115 -1.02 6.52 0.13
CA GLU A 115 0.04 5.71 0.71
C GLU A 115 -0.51 4.31 0.96
N PHE A 116 0.14 3.29 0.39
CA PHE A 116 -0.23 1.89 0.57
C PHE A 116 0.75 1.22 1.53
N GLY A 117 0.29 0.30 2.37
CA GLY A 117 1.15 -0.41 3.33
C GLY A 117 0.91 -1.91 3.33
N PRO A 118 1.88 -2.73 3.78
CA PRO A 118 3.11 -2.33 4.50
C PRO A 118 4.26 -1.83 3.60
N HIS A 119 5.05 -0.87 4.10
CA HIS A 119 6.29 -0.43 3.45
C HIS A 119 7.44 -1.40 3.70
N GLY A 120 8.43 -1.41 2.80
CA GLY A 120 9.66 -2.22 2.94
C GLY A 120 9.46 -3.72 2.73
N ALA A 121 8.25 -4.16 2.39
CA ALA A 121 7.97 -5.53 1.98
C ALA A 121 8.09 -5.66 0.45
N THR A 122 8.61 -6.80 0.00
CA THR A 122 8.57 -7.22 -1.41
C THR A 122 7.63 -8.39 -1.54
N PHE A 123 6.68 -8.33 -2.46
CA PHE A 123 5.70 -9.38 -2.70
C PHE A 123 6.26 -10.46 -3.62
N ALA A 124 5.98 -11.73 -3.32
CA ALA A 124 6.39 -12.85 -4.17
C ALA A 124 5.59 -12.91 -5.49
N VAL A 125 4.38 -12.34 -5.49
CA VAL A 125 3.53 -12.15 -6.66
C VAL A 125 3.08 -10.69 -6.67
N PRO A 126 3.20 -9.95 -7.79
CA PRO A 126 2.80 -8.55 -7.86
C PRO A 126 1.36 -8.32 -7.41
N VAL A 127 1.15 -7.33 -6.57
CA VAL A 127 -0.18 -6.90 -6.11
C VAL A 127 -0.74 -5.88 -7.08
N ALA A 128 -2.05 -5.92 -7.34
CA ALA A 128 -2.69 -4.89 -8.13
C ALA A 128 -3.18 -3.75 -7.22
N ILE A 129 -2.94 -2.52 -7.65
CA ILE A 129 -3.47 -1.31 -7.02
C ILE A 129 -4.38 -0.57 -8.00
N GLU A 130 -5.44 0.01 -7.46
CA GLU A 130 -6.43 0.75 -8.24
C GLU A 130 -6.64 2.14 -7.63
N PHE A 131 -6.83 3.12 -8.50
CA PHE A 131 -7.12 4.51 -8.16
C PHE A 131 -8.44 4.95 -8.80
N PRO A 132 -9.17 5.91 -8.20
CA PRO A 132 -10.25 6.59 -8.88
C PRO A 132 -9.77 7.16 -10.22
N PHE A 133 -10.53 6.91 -11.30
CA PHE A 133 -10.26 7.47 -12.62
C PHE A 133 -11.43 8.32 -13.10
N ALA A 134 -12.65 7.79 -13.03
CA ALA A 134 -13.86 8.58 -13.26
C ALA A 134 -13.99 9.69 -12.19
N GLY A 135 -14.44 10.87 -12.61
CA GLY A 135 -14.54 12.04 -11.74
C GLY A 135 -13.18 12.67 -11.39
N THR A 136 -12.17 12.51 -12.25
CA THR A 136 -10.84 13.12 -12.06
C THR A 136 -10.47 14.03 -13.22
N SER A 137 -9.46 14.87 -13.03
CA SER A 137 -8.97 15.77 -14.08
C SER A 137 -8.28 15.05 -15.25
N ILE A 138 -8.05 13.74 -15.13
CA ILE A 138 -7.45 12.91 -16.19
C ILE A 138 -8.48 11.98 -16.84
N GLU A 139 -9.75 12.06 -16.45
CA GLU A 139 -10.83 11.33 -17.11
C GLU A 139 -10.88 11.71 -18.60
N GLY A 140 -10.85 10.70 -19.48
CA GLY A 140 -10.77 10.90 -20.93
C GLY A 140 -9.37 11.20 -21.47
N SER A 141 -8.32 11.20 -20.65
CA SER A 141 -6.94 11.21 -21.16
C SER A 141 -6.70 9.99 -22.07
N GLU A 142 -5.93 10.21 -23.15
CA GLU A 142 -5.45 9.14 -24.02
C GLU A 142 -4.41 8.24 -23.33
N LYS A 143 -3.73 8.77 -22.31
CA LYS A 143 -2.62 8.13 -21.62
C LYS A 143 -2.60 8.41 -20.09
N PRO A 144 -3.65 7.98 -19.36
CA PRO A 144 -3.64 8.08 -17.92
C PRO A 144 -2.63 7.07 -17.34
N THR A 145 -1.83 7.49 -16.37
CA THR A 145 -0.82 6.63 -15.74
C THR A 145 -0.84 6.71 -14.22
N VAL A 146 -0.42 5.62 -13.58
CA VAL A 146 -0.11 5.57 -12.15
C VAL A 146 1.38 5.87 -11.99
N VAL A 147 1.71 6.73 -11.03
CA VAL A 147 3.08 7.06 -10.65
C VAL A 147 3.35 6.65 -9.21
N TRP A 148 4.59 6.33 -8.90
CA TRP A 148 5.05 6.08 -7.54
C TRP A 148 6.14 7.06 -7.13
N TRP A 149 6.22 7.38 -5.84
CA TRP A 149 7.21 8.33 -5.31
C TRP A 149 8.50 7.61 -4.91
N ASN A 150 9.61 8.05 -5.52
CA ASN A 150 10.99 7.64 -5.21
C ASN A 150 11.94 8.81 -5.44
N ASP A 151 11.89 9.81 -4.56
CA ASP A 151 12.51 11.16 -4.71
C ASP A 151 11.99 11.99 -5.90
N ALA A 152 11.35 11.34 -6.87
CA ALA A 152 10.57 11.89 -7.96
C ALA A 152 9.37 10.97 -8.24
N TRP A 153 8.39 11.46 -9.00
CA TRP A 153 7.31 10.62 -9.53
C TRP A 153 7.80 9.79 -10.70
N ILE A 154 7.74 8.47 -10.54
CA ILE A 154 8.18 7.50 -11.55
C ILE A 154 6.94 6.85 -12.17
N ASP A 155 6.87 6.87 -13.50
CA ASP A 155 5.79 6.28 -14.28
C ASP A 155 5.79 4.74 -14.14
N MET A 156 4.64 4.18 -13.77
CA MET A 156 4.40 2.73 -13.72
C MET A 156 3.44 2.23 -14.79
N GLY A 157 2.99 3.10 -15.67
CA GLY A 157 1.88 2.85 -16.56
C GLY A 157 0.57 2.62 -15.81
N GLY A 158 -0.32 1.91 -16.47
CA GLY A 158 -1.62 1.55 -15.95
C GLY A 158 -2.65 1.53 -17.07
N SER A 159 -3.80 0.94 -16.79
CA SER A 159 -4.90 0.89 -17.74
C SER A 159 -6.22 1.11 -17.02
N PRO A 160 -7.18 1.85 -17.61
CA PRO A 160 -8.52 1.92 -17.08
C PRO A 160 -9.12 0.51 -16.91
N THR A 161 -9.87 0.30 -15.82
CA THR A 161 -10.66 -0.91 -15.63
C THR A 161 -11.74 -1.02 -16.71
N PRO A 162 -12.28 -2.22 -16.99
CA PRO A 162 -13.29 -2.40 -18.05
C PRO A 162 -14.55 -1.54 -17.92
N ASP A 163 -14.90 -1.15 -16.69
CA ASP A 163 -16.02 -0.25 -16.38
C ASP A 163 -15.65 1.25 -16.50
N GLY A 164 -14.38 1.57 -16.77
CA GLY A 164 -13.84 2.93 -16.84
C GLY A 164 -13.81 3.66 -15.50
N ALA A 165 -14.14 3.01 -14.39
CA ALA A 165 -14.26 3.70 -13.10
C ALA A 165 -12.90 3.96 -12.44
N ARG A 166 -11.91 3.09 -12.69
CA ARG A 166 -10.63 3.09 -11.98
C ARG A 166 -9.45 2.95 -12.94
N LEU A 167 -8.28 3.38 -12.49
CA LEU A 167 -7.00 3.14 -13.16
C LEU A 167 -6.27 2.04 -12.39
N ARG A 168 -5.84 0.97 -13.07
CA ARG A 168 -5.21 -0.20 -12.46
C ARG A 168 -3.76 -0.35 -12.93
N THR A 169 -2.88 -0.71 -12.00
CA THR A 169 -1.50 -1.15 -12.28
C THR A 169 -1.10 -2.26 -11.29
N THR A 170 0.11 -2.80 -11.43
CA THR A 170 0.68 -3.81 -10.53
C THR A 170 2.00 -3.33 -9.96
N THR A 171 2.31 -3.72 -8.72
CA THR A 171 3.57 -3.39 -8.04
C THR A 171 4.07 -4.57 -7.20
N ASP A 172 5.37 -4.64 -6.97
CA ASP A 172 6.03 -5.63 -6.11
C ASP A 172 6.34 -5.10 -4.71
N HIS A 173 6.06 -3.82 -4.43
CA HIS A 173 6.25 -3.19 -3.13
C HIS A 173 5.20 -2.10 -2.88
N PHE A 174 5.08 -1.60 -1.66
CA PHE A 174 4.27 -0.40 -1.40
C PHE A 174 5.09 0.85 -1.06
N SER A 175 4.51 1.98 -1.42
CA SER A 175 5.02 3.34 -1.30
C SER A 175 3.83 4.33 -1.35
N THR A 176 4.12 5.60 -1.57
CA THR A 176 3.14 6.60 -1.99
C THR A 176 2.98 6.56 -3.51
N TYR A 177 1.73 6.55 -3.95
CA TYR A 177 1.35 6.47 -5.35
C TYR A 177 0.30 7.52 -5.68
N GLY A 178 0.26 7.96 -6.93
CA GLY A 178 -0.78 8.84 -7.44
C GLY A 178 -1.08 8.58 -8.90
N THR A 179 -1.98 9.36 -9.50
CA THR A 179 -2.26 9.29 -10.93
C THR A 179 -1.97 10.60 -11.63
N THR A 180 -1.59 10.54 -12.91
CA THR A 180 -1.32 11.72 -13.74
C THR A 180 -1.63 11.43 -15.21
N ASP A 181 -1.50 12.44 -16.05
CA ASP A 181 -1.50 12.34 -17.51
C ASP A 181 -0.04 12.38 -17.98
N GLU A 182 0.39 11.48 -18.89
CA GLU A 182 1.81 11.29 -19.32
C GLU A 182 2.50 12.62 -19.68
N ARG A 183 1.75 13.59 -20.21
CA ARG A 183 2.23 14.94 -20.56
C ARG A 183 2.85 15.71 -19.38
N SER A 184 2.55 15.33 -18.14
CA SER A 184 2.99 16.04 -16.93
C SER A 184 4.29 15.50 -16.33
N VAL A 185 4.75 14.31 -16.74
CA VAL A 185 5.92 13.63 -16.13
C VAL A 185 7.24 14.02 -16.81
N THR A 186 7.18 14.62 -18.00
CA THR A 186 8.36 14.84 -18.85
C THR A 186 8.77 16.31 -18.89
N SER A 187 9.62 16.77 -17.97
CA SER A 187 10.44 17.99 -18.15
C SER A 187 11.70 18.06 -17.25
N THR A 188 12.25 16.92 -16.83
CA THR A 188 13.58 16.91 -16.17
C THR A 188 14.50 15.90 -16.85
N SER A 189 14.77 16.11 -18.15
CA SER A 189 15.93 15.50 -18.81
C SER A 189 16.69 16.58 -19.58
N GLY A 190 17.91 16.89 -19.14
CA GLY A 190 18.90 17.62 -19.93
C GLY A 190 19.30 19.00 -19.40
N GLY A 191 20.29 19.02 -18.51
CA GLY A 191 21.15 20.15 -18.19
C GLY A 191 22.49 19.64 -17.72
#